data_AF-A0A645JLH8-F1
#
_entry.id   AF-A0A645JLH8-F1
#
_cell.length_a   1.000
_cell.length_b   1.000
_cell.length_c   1.000
_cell.angle_alpha   90.00
_cell.angle_beta   90.00
_cell.angle_gamma   90.00
#
_symmetry.space_group_name_H-M   'P 1'
#
loop_
_entity.id
_entity.type
_entity.pdbx_description
1 polymer ?
#
loop_
_entity_poly.entity_id
_entity_poly.type
_entity_poly.pdbx_seq_one_letter_code
_entity_poly.pdbx_strand_id
1 'polypeptide(L)'
;MRFKEAGQTIERLLSMETGITGMHRGLLTVELIYCELVGENRQDRLEALLDEKQEKFMAHMRKKLPVLRTEYAYELLAGKDEAEAKRFREQFESAAAEYPYLGELAGERERMDYARKIAKIEQGG
;
A
#
# COMPACT_ATOMS: atom_id res chain seq x y z
N MET A 1 -1.12 9.16 11.96
CA MET A 1 -1.82 9.23 10.64
C MET A 1 -3.26 8.74 10.80
N ARG A 2 -4.21 9.24 10.01
CA ARG A 2 -5.65 8.92 10.12
C ARG A 2 -6.09 7.86 9.09
N PHE A 3 -5.52 6.65 9.17
CA PHE A 3 -5.73 5.60 8.15
C PHE A 3 -7.15 5.08 8.08
N LYS A 4 -7.84 4.93 9.21
CA LYS A 4 -9.23 4.49 9.24
C LYS A 4 -10.15 5.46 8.48
N GLU A 5 -10.02 6.76 8.74
CA GLU A 5 -10.78 7.81 8.05
C GLU A 5 -10.45 7.87 6.55
N ALA A 6 -9.17 7.72 6.20
CA ALA A 6 -8.72 7.64 4.81
C ALA A 6 -9.35 6.44 4.09
N GLY A 7 -9.28 5.24 4.68
CA GLY A 7 -9.88 4.03 4.12
C GLY A 7 -11.39 4.19 3.87
N GLN A 8 -12.13 4.69 4.87
CA GLN A 8 -13.57 4.96 4.76
C GLN A 8 -13.90 5.97 3.65
N THR A 9 -13.06 7.00 3.49
CA THR A 9 -13.24 8.01 2.44
C THR A 9 -12.99 7.41 1.06
N ILE A 10 -11.94 6.59 0.92
CA ILE A 10 -11.63 5.90 -0.34
C ILE A 10 -12.74 4.93 -0.72
N GLU A 11 -13.26 4.14 0.21
CA GLU A 11 -14.39 3.23 -0.03
C GLU A 11 -15.61 3.98 -0.56
N ARG A 12 -15.97 5.09 0.08
CA ARG A 12 -17.08 5.94 -0.36
C ARG A 12 -16.84 6.48 -1.78
N LEU A 13 -15.63 6.94 -2.09
CA LEU A 13 -15.29 7.43 -3.42
C LEU A 13 -15.39 6.33 -4.48
N LEU A 14 -14.95 5.10 -4.15
CA LEU A 14 -15.02 3.96 -5.04
C LEU A 14 -16.46 3.45 -5.24
N SER A 15 -17.34 3.58 -4.25
CA SER A 15 -18.74 3.14 -4.35
C SER A 15 -19.63 4.10 -5.14
N MET A 16 -19.20 5.36 -5.31
CA MET A 16 -19.95 6.37 -6.05
C MET A 16 -19.74 6.24 -7.56
N GLU A 17 -20.80 6.51 -8.33
CA GLU A 17 -20.70 6.72 -9.76
C GLU A 17 -19.98 8.06 -10.00
N THR A 18 -18.70 7.97 -10.33
CA THR A 18 -17.81 9.13 -10.50
C THR A 18 -17.09 9.00 -11.85
N GLY A 19 -16.63 10.12 -12.40
CA GLY A 19 -15.77 10.13 -13.59
C GLY A 19 -14.34 9.64 -13.35
N ILE A 20 -14.08 8.91 -12.25
CA ILE A 20 -12.74 8.44 -11.89
C ILE A 20 -12.34 7.31 -12.85
N THR A 21 -11.25 7.52 -13.58
CA THR A 21 -10.72 6.55 -14.54
C THR A 21 -10.25 5.27 -13.85
N GLY A 22 -10.19 4.16 -14.60
CA GLY A 22 -9.69 2.88 -14.07
C GLY A 22 -8.29 2.97 -13.46
N MET A 23 -7.42 3.84 -14.00
CA MET A 23 -6.08 4.08 -13.43
C MET A 23 -6.15 4.70 -12.03
N HIS A 24 -6.97 5.74 -11.85
CA HIS A 24 -7.12 6.38 -10.54
C HIS A 24 -7.82 5.46 -9.55
N ARG A 25 -8.80 4.66 -10.00
CA ARG A 25 -9.44 3.65 -9.16
C ARG A 25 -8.42 2.62 -8.66
N GLY A 26 -7.55 2.11 -9.53
CA GLY A 26 -6.49 1.17 -9.14
C GLY A 26 -5.54 1.76 -8.09
N LEU A 27 -5.13 3.03 -8.25
CA LEU A 27 -4.31 3.72 -7.25
C LEU A 27 -5.04 3.94 -5.92
N LEU A 28 -6.32 4.28 -5.95
CA LEU A 28 -7.14 4.38 -4.74
C LEU A 28 -7.26 3.03 -4.03
N THR A 29 -7.43 1.93 -4.77
CA THR A 29 -7.42 0.58 -4.19
C THR A 29 -6.07 0.26 -3.54
N VAL A 30 -4.93 0.66 -4.13
CA VAL A 30 -3.59 0.53 -3.49
C VAL A 30 -3.53 1.26 -2.14
N GLU A 31 -4.07 2.47 -2.06
CA GLU A 31 -4.14 3.21 -0.79
C GLU A 31 -5.09 2.55 0.22
N LEU A 32 -6.20 1.97 -0.26
CA LEU A 32 -7.16 1.25 0.59
C LEU A 32 -6.55 -0.04 1.15
N ILE A 33 -5.82 -0.82 0.34
CA ILE A 33 -5.08 -2.00 0.79
C ILE A 33 -4.11 -1.62 1.90
N TYR A 34 -3.34 -0.54 1.70
CA TYR A 34 -2.42 -0.09 2.75
C TYR A 34 -3.14 0.31 4.03
N CYS A 35 -4.26 1.03 3.94
CA CYS A 35 -5.06 1.39 5.11
C CYS A 35 -5.59 0.15 5.86
N GLU A 36 -5.95 -0.91 5.14
CA GLU A 36 -6.36 -2.19 5.74
C GLU A 36 -5.17 -2.86 6.44
N LEU A 37 -4.02 -2.98 5.77
CA LEU A 37 -2.80 -3.61 6.30
C LEU A 37 -2.33 -2.98 7.62
N VAL A 38 -2.28 -1.65 7.68
CA VAL A 38 -1.81 -0.92 8.87
C VAL A 38 -2.91 -0.63 9.89
N GLY A 39 -4.12 -1.12 9.62
CA GLY A 39 -5.32 -0.95 10.42
C GLY A 39 -5.75 -2.28 11.05
N GLU A 40 -6.86 -2.84 10.55
CA GLU A 40 -7.45 -4.08 11.06
C GLU A 40 -6.79 -5.34 10.50
N ASN A 41 -6.04 -5.21 9.39
CA ASN A 41 -5.29 -6.29 8.73
C ASN A 41 -6.12 -7.56 8.52
N ARG A 42 -7.38 -7.42 8.09
CA ARG A 42 -8.29 -8.55 7.91
C ARG A 42 -8.01 -9.26 6.60
N GLN A 43 -7.69 -10.55 6.70
CA GLN A 43 -7.24 -11.34 5.55
C GLN A 43 -8.30 -11.47 4.44
N ASP A 44 -9.55 -11.74 4.81
CA ASP A 44 -10.69 -11.83 3.87
C ASP A 44 -10.89 -10.53 3.08
N ARG A 45 -10.67 -9.40 3.74
CA ARG A 45 -10.78 -8.08 3.10
C ARG A 45 -9.59 -7.77 2.21
N LEU A 46 -8.38 -8.16 2.60
CA LEU A 46 -7.20 -8.04 1.74
C LEU A 46 -7.35 -8.88 0.48
N GLU A 47 -7.83 -10.11 0.59
CA GLU A 47 -8.14 -10.99 -0.54
C GLU A 47 -9.20 -10.38 -1.48
N ALA A 48 -10.23 -9.73 -0.93
CA ALA A 48 -11.24 -9.05 -1.74
C ALA A 48 -10.70 -7.79 -2.46
N LEU A 49 -9.73 -7.09 -1.87
CA LEU A 49 -9.12 -5.90 -2.46
C LEU A 49 -8.02 -6.25 -3.47
N LEU A 50 -7.28 -7.34 -3.24
CA LEU A 50 -6.25 -7.89 -4.12
C LEU A 50 -6.85 -8.94 -5.08
N ASP A 51 -7.96 -8.58 -5.73
CA ASP A 51 -8.52 -9.43 -6.78
C ASP A 51 -7.59 -9.48 -8.01
N GLU A 52 -7.86 -10.43 -8.93
CA GLU A 52 -7.05 -10.64 -10.15
C GLU A 52 -6.86 -9.34 -10.97
N LYS A 53 -7.84 -8.44 -10.96
CA LYS A 53 -7.77 -7.17 -11.67
C LYS A 53 -6.79 -6.21 -10.98
N GLN A 54 -6.86 -6.11 -9.66
CA GLN A 54 -5.96 -5.27 -8.88
C GLN A 54 -4.52 -5.80 -8.91
N GLU A 55 -4.32 -7.11 -8.84
CA GLU A 55 -2.99 -7.73 -8.99
C GLU A 55 -2.36 -7.38 -10.35
N LYS A 56 -3.11 -7.53 -11.45
CA LYS A 56 -2.65 -7.14 -12.79
C LYS A 56 -2.35 -5.65 -12.88
N PHE A 57 -3.15 -4.81 -12.23
CA PHE A 57 -2.91 -3.38 -12.17
C PHE A 57 -1.60 -3.06 -11.42
N MET A 58 -1.38 -3.66 -10.26
CA MET A 58 -0.16 -3.46 -9.45
C MET A 58 1.07 -3.96 -10.21
N ALA A 59 1.00 -5.11 -10.90
CA ALA A 59 2.08 -5.61 -11.75
C ALA A 59 2.44 -4.64 -12.90
N HIS A 60 1.43 -4.01 -13.51
CA HIS A 60 1.64 -2.97 -14.52
C HIS A 60 2.28 -1.70 -13.91
N MET A 61 1.92 -1.39 -12.67
CA MET A 61 2.35 -0.19 -11.94
C MET A 61 3.54 -0.43 -10.99
N ARG A 62 4.23 -1.56 -11.10
CA ARG A 62 5.28 -2.05 -10.16
C ARG A 62 6.44 -1.09 -9.87
N LYS A 63 6.65 -0.06 -10.68
CA LYS A 63 7.70 0.96 -10.46
C LYS A 63 7.19 2.21 -9.74
N LYS A 64 5.89 2.29 -9.41
CA LYS A 64 5.30 3.44 -8.73
C LYS A 64 5.48 3.31 -7.22
N LEU A 65 5.88 4.41 -6.57
CA LEU A 65 6.17 4.43 -5.14
C LEU A 65 5.01 3.90 -4.27
N PRO A 66 3.73 4.28 -4.48
CA PRO A 66 2.63 3.76 -3.67
C PRO A 66 2.42 2.25 -3.80
N VAL A 67 2.71 1.68 -4.97
CA VAL A 67 2.63 0.23 -5.20
C VAL A 67 3.74 -0.45 -4.42
N LEU A 68 4.99 -0.05 -4.61
CA LEU A 68 6.15 -0.60 -3.91
C LEU A 68 6.03 -0.48 -2.38
N ARG A 69 5.52 0.66 -1.89
CA ARG A 69 5.21 0.90 -0.48
C ARG A 69 4.16 -0.08 0.05
N THR A 70 3.12 -0.37 -0.76
CA THR A 70 2.03 -1.27 -0.34
C THR A 70 2.45 -2.72 -0.36
N GLU A 71 3.17 -3.16 -1.40
CA GLU A 71 3.76 -4.50 -1.48
C GLU A 71 4.71 -4.75 -0.30
N TYR A 72 5.57 -3.78 0.00
CA TYR A 72 6.41 -3.82 1.20
C TYR A 72 5.61 -4.02 2.50
N ALA A 73 4.52 -3.26 2.67
CA ALA A 73 3.69 -3.37 3.85
C ALA A 73 2.93 -4.70 3.91
N TYR A 74 2.51 -5.21 2.75
CA TYR A 74 1.82 -6.50 2.62
C TYR A 74 2.73 -7.63 3.09
N GLU A 75 3.95 -7.72 2.55
CA GLU A 75 4.90 -8.76 2.90
C GLU A 75 5.29 -8.71 4.38
N LEU A 76 5.37 -7.52 4.99
CA LEU A 76 5.64 -7.40 6.43
C LEU A 76 4.46 -7.82 7.32
N LEU A 77 3.25 -7.41 6.97
CA LEU A 77 2.11 -7.42 7.90
C LEU A 77 1.16 -8.59 7.66
N ALA A 78 0.92 -8.96 6.40
CA ALA A 78 0.04 -10.06 6.05
C ALA A 78 0.85 -11.30 5.60
N GLY A 79 1.79 -11.12 4.66
CA GLY A 79 2.61 -12.21 4.12
C GLY A 79 3.62 -12.78 5.11
N LYS A 80 4.08 -11.96 6.06
CA LYS A 80 5.16 -12.28 7.02
C LYS A 80 6.46 -12.76 6.36
N ASP A 81 6.75 -12.28 5.15
CA ASP A 81 8.00 -12.55 4.41
C ASP A 81 8.94 -11.34 4.49
N GLU A 82 9.89 -11.40 5.42
CA GLU A 82 10.87 -10.31 5.58
C GLU A 82 11.84 -10.18 4.39
N ALA A 83 12.11 -11.28 3.69
CA ALA A 83 13.04 -11.27 2.57
C ALA A 83 12.42 -10.57 1.37
N GLU A 84 11.16 -10.86 1.07
CA GLU A 84 10.42 -10.20 -0.01
C GLU A 84 10.09 -8.75 0.34
N ALA A 85 9.73 -8.44 1.59
CA ALA A 85 9.64 -7.07 2.06
C ALA A 85 10.94 -6.30 1.82
N LYS A 86 12.11 -6.89 2.13
CA LYS A 86 13.40 -6.24 1.87
C LYS A 86 13.60 -5.94 0.37
N ARG A 87 13.23 -6.87 -0.51
CA ARG A 87 13.30 -6.67 -1.97
C ARG A 87 12.43 -5.51 -2.43
N PHE A 88 11.21 -5.39 -1.93
CA PHE A 88 10.35 -4.24 -2.25
C PHE A 88 10.91 -2.92 -1.72
N ARG A 89 11.55 -2.91 -0.54
CA ARG A 89 12.24 -1.71 -0.04
C ARG A 89 13.39 -1.30 -0.95
N GLU A 90 14.20 -2.24 -1.43
CA GLU A 90 15.30 -1.95 -2.36
C GLU A 90 14.77 -1.38 -3.69
N GLN A 91 13.72 -1.98 -4.24
CA GLN A 91 13.05 -1.46 -5.45
C GLN A 91 12.46 -0.06 -5.23
N PHE A 92 11.87 0.18 -4.06
CA PHE A 92 11.36 1.51 -3.67
C PHE A 92 12.47 2.55 -3.67
N GLU A 93 13.61 2.28 -3.01
CA GLU A 93 14.71 3.24 -2.93
C GLU A 93 15.34 3.49 -4.31
N SER A 94 15.39 2.46 -5.18
CA SER A 94 15.82 2.64 -6.57
C SER A 94 14.88 3.55 -7.36
N ALA A 95 13.56 3.38 -7.22
CA ALA A 95 12.58 4.24 -7.88
C ALA A 95 12.56 5.67 -7.29
N ALA A 96 12.80 5.79 -5.98
CA ALA A 96 12.87 7.05 -5.27
C ALA A 96 14.04 7.94 -5.69
N ALA A 97 15.18 7.34 -6.07
CA ALA A 97 16.37 8.08 -6.48
C ALA A 97 16.14 8.96 -7.73
N GLU A 98 15.23 8.55 -8.61
CA GLU A 98 14.87 9.27 -9.84
C GLU A 98 13.62 10.15 -9.67
N TYR A 99 13.04 10.20 -8.45
CA TYR A 99 11.73 10.80 -8.22
C TYR A 99 11.82 12.31 -7.91
N PRO A 100 11.20 13.20 -8.70
CA PRO A 100 11.42 14.63 -8.59
C PRO A 100 10.66 15.30 -7.43
N TYR A 101 9.64 14.65 -6.86
CA TYR A 101 8.78 15.25 -5.83
C TYR A 101 9.16 14.77 -4.42
N LEU A 102 10.07 15.51 -3.78
CA LEU A 102 10.65 15.14 -2.49
C LEU A 102 9.62 15.05 -1.35
N GLY A 103 8.57 15.87 -1.37
CA GLY A 103 7.51 15.84 -0.35
C GLY A 103 6.69 14.55 -0.37
N GLU A 104 6.32 14.08 -1.56
CA GLU A 104 5.64 12.80 -1.74
C GLU A 104 6.56 11.65 -1.31
N LEU A 105 7.85 11.70 -1.67
CA LEU A 105 8.83 10.70 -1.26
C LEU A 105 8.98 10.59 0.27
N ALA A 106 9.02 11.73 0.98
CA ALA A 106 9.09 11.73 2.43
C ALA A 106 7.85 11.07 3.07
N GLY A 107 6.66 11.37 2.55
CA GLY A 107 5.41 10.76 3.02
C GLY A 107 5.37 9.25 2.76
N GLU A 108 5.83 8.80 1.60
CA GLU A 108 5.89 7.37 1.27
C GLU A 108 6.86 6.62 2.20
N ARG A 109 8.04 7.17 2.50
CA ARG A 109 8.98 6.59 3.47
C ARG A 109 8.41 6.55 4.88
N GLU A 110 7.75 7.62 5.33
CA GLU A 110 7.11 7.66 6.65
C GLU A 110 6.08 6.54 6.82
N ARG A 111 5.30 6.27 5.76
CA ARG A 111 4.35 5.16 5.72
C ARG A 111 5.04 3.79 5.75
N MET A 112 6.14 3.58 5.03
CA MET A 112 6.91 2.33 5.14
C MET A 112 7.43 2.13 6.56
N ASP A 113 7.97 3.17 7.18
CA ASP A 113 8.48 3.11 8.54
C ASP A 113 7.36 2.85 9.56
N TYR A 114 6.16 3.38 9.32
CA TYR A 114 4.97 3.06 10.11
C TYR A 114 4.58 1.59 10.01
N ALA A 115 4.54 1.00 8.81
CA ALA A 115 4.27 -0.42 8.63
C ALA A 115 5.29 -1.30 9.38
N ARG A 116 6.59 -0.96 9.30
CA ARG A 116 7.63 -1.64 10.06
C ARG A 116 7.46 -1.51 11.58
N LYS A 117 6.99 -0.37 12.08
CA LYS A 117 6.69 -0.19 13.51
C LYS A 117 5.56 -1.12 13.96
N ILE A 118 4.50 -1.26 13.17
CA ILE A 118 3.41 -2.21 13.46
C ILE A 118 3.94 -3.64 13.49
N ALA A 119 4.69 -4.07 12.47
CA ALA A 119 5.23 -5.43 12.41
C ALA A 119 6.08 -5.78 13.66
N LYS A 120 6.88 -4.84 14.15
CA LYS A 120 7.67 -5.03 15.39
C LYS A 120 6.82 -5.14 16.66
N ILE A 121 5.70 -4.43 16.73
CA ILE A 121 4.78 -4.52 17.87
C ILE A 121 4.12 -5.91 17.89
N GLU A 122 3.71 -6.42 16.74
CA GLU A 122 3.10 -7.75 16.63
C GLU A 122 4.07 -8.91 16.93
N GLN A 123 5.36 -8.74 16.64
CA GLN A 123 6.39 -9.76 16.90
C GLN A 123 6.94 -9.72 18.35
N GLY A 124 6.67 -8.65 19.10
CA GLY A 124 7.22 -8.40 20.44
C GLY A 124 6.23 -8.57 21.58
N GLY A 125 5.08 -9.20 21.32
CA GLY A 125 4.02 -9.50 22.30
C GLY A 125 3.97 -10.97 22.70
#